data_AF-A0A7X9D7P2-F1
#
_entry.id   AF-A0A7X9D7P2-F1
#
_cell.length_a   1.000
_cell.length_b   1.000
_cell.length_c   1.000
_cell.angle_alpha   90.00
_cell.angle_beta   90.00
_cell.angle_gamma   90.00
#
_symmetry.space_group_name_H-M   'P 1'
#
loop_
_entity.id
_entity.type
_entity.pdbx_description
1 polymer ?
#
loop_
_entity_poly.entity_id
_entity_poly.type
_entity_poly.pdbx_seq_one_letter_code
_entity_poly.pdbx_strand_id
1 'polypeptide(L)'
;KNIEEAHMRNRQLIARYVYEQSKADKAVEMKQRDGKTFVVVNDYGKIRERFGQLLSEIQRIKSTGDYHAAKKMVETYAVKVDPALHKEVLARYEALNLAPYKGFVNPVYKLVTDKNGKVTDVTISYDENYVEQNLRYSKRYSVLPLWN
;
A
#
# COMPACT_ATOMS: atom_id res chain seq x y z
N LYS A 1 -7.87 2.99 -16.84
CA LYS A 1 -7.13 4.05 -16.13
C LYS A 1 -5.77 3.47 -15.72
N ASN A 2 -4.69 4.21 -15.89
CA ASN A 2 -3.34 3.77 -15.52
C ASN A 2 -3.04 4.06 -14.05
N ILE A 3 -1.90 3.58 -13.55
CA ILE A 3 -1.46 3.84 -12.17
C ILE A 3 -0.82 5.22 -12.10
N GLU A 4 -1.25 6.03 -11.13
CA GLU A 4 -0.73 7.39 -10.90
C GLU A 4 0.03 7.53 -9.58
N GLU A 5 -0.46 6.89 -8.51
CA GLU A 5 0.07 7.03 -7.16
C GLU A 5 1.44 6.34 -7.02
N ALA A 6 2.39 7.00 -6.35
CA ALA A 6 3.80 6.59 -6.30
C ALA A 6 4.02 5.22 -5.65
N HIS A 7 3.28 4.90 -4.58
CA HIS A 7 3.32 3.60 -3.91
C HIS A 7 2.79 2.47 -4.81
N MET A 8 1.66 2.69 -5.48
CA MET A 8 1.12 1.74 -6.46
C MET A 8 2.08 1.55 -7.64
N ARG A 9 2.70 2.63 -8.13
CA ARG A 9 3.69 2.60 -9.21
C ARG A 9 4.91 1.77 -8.84
N ASN A 10 5.53 2.00 -7.69
CA ASN A 10 6.74 1.26 -7.34
C ASN A 10 6.47 -0.24 -7.09
N ARG A 11 5.30 -0.59 -6.54
CA ARG A 11 4.88 -1.99 -6.40
C ARG A 11 4.76 -2.67 -7.76
N GLN A 12 4.09 -2.01 -8.71
CA GLN A 12 3.95 -2.56 -10.06
C GLN A 12 5.31 -2.65 -10.77
N LEU A 13 6.16 -1.63 -10.64
CA LEU A 13 7.51 -1.61 -11.22
C LEU A 13 8.29 -2.86 -10.84
N ILE A 14 8.41 -3.11 -9.53
CA ILE A 14 9.17 -4.23 -8.98
C ILE A 14 8.57 -5.55 -9.47
N ALA A 15 7.24 -5.72 -9.35
CA ALA A 15 6.58 -6.96 -9.72
C ALA A 15 6.68 -7.27 -11.23
N ARG A 16 6.49 -6.26 -12.09
CA ARG A 16 6.56 -6.42 -13.56
C ARG A 16 7.99 -6.64 -14.04
N TYR A 17 8.97 -5.96 -13.45
CA TYR A 17 10.39 -6.20 -13.75
C TYR A 17 10.75 -7.66 -13.44
N VAL A 18 10.48 -8.13 -12.21
CA VAL A 18 10.78 -9.50 -11.81
C VAL A 18 10.03 -10.51 -12.67
N TYR A 19 8.75 -10.27 -12.96
CA TYR A 19 7.96 -11.13 -13.85
C TYR A 19 8.58 -11.24 -15.24
N GLU A 20 9.01 -10.12 -15.84
CA GLU A 20 9.66 -10.13 -17.14
C GLU A 20 10.99 -10.88 -17.12
N GLN A 21 11.84 -10.61 -16.12
CA GLN A 21 13.11 -11.30 -15.93
C GLN A 21 12.95 -12.79 -15.58
N SER A 22 11.73 -13.24 -15.27
CA SER A 22 11.40 -14.63 -14.97
C SER A 22 10.80 -15.40 -16.15
N LYS A 23 10.64 -14.78 -17.33
CA LYS A 23 10.04 -15.45 -18.50
C LYS A 23 10.83 -16.68 -18.97
N ALA A 24 12.17 -16.62 -18.92
CA ALA A 24 13.03 -17.67 -19.45
C ALA A 24 13.09 -18.92 -18.55
N ASP A 25 13.02 -18.73 -17.23
CA ASP A 25 13.19 -19.81 -16.25
C ASP A 25 11.94 -20.09 -15.41
N LYS A 26 10.86 -19.38 -15.70
CA LYS A 26 9.54 -19.54 -15.07
C LYS A 26 9.57 -19.37 -13.56
N ALA A 27 10.48 -18.57 -12.99
CA ALA A 27 10.50 -18.34 -11.54
C ALA A 27 9.20 -17.67 -11.03
N VAL A 28 8.56 -16.85 -11.88
CA VAL A 28 7.21 -16.29 -11.69
C VAL A 28 6.41 -16.49 -12.96
N GLU A 29 5.18 -16.98 -12.83
CA GLU A 29 4.24 -17.17 -13.93
C GLU A 29 2.88 -16.56 -13.60
N MET A 30 2.11 -16.18 -14.62
CA MET A 30 0.68 -15.93 -14.49
C MET A 30 -0.06 -17.08 -15.16
N LYS A 31 -0.81 -17.86 -14.38
CA LYS A 31 -1.59 -19.01 -14.87
C LYS A 31 -3.07 -18.72 -14.75
N GLN A 32 -3.87 -19.29 -15.64
CA GLN A 32 -5.32 -19.20 -15.58
C GLN A 32 -5.95 -20.53 -15.21
N ARG A 33 -6.97 -20.48 -14.35
CA ARG A 33 -7.85 -21.60 -14.03
C ARG A 33 -9.27 -21.07 -13.93
N ASP A 34 -10.20 -21.67 -14.66
CA ASP A 34 -11.62 -21.29 -14.68
C ASP A 34 -11.86 -19.80 -14.98
N GLY A 35 -11.11 -19.25 -15.94
CA GLY A 35 -11.17 -17.83 -16.32
C GLY A 35 -10.62 -16.86 -15.27
N LYS A 36 -9.96 -17.36 -14.22
CA LYS A 36 -9.33 -16.55 -13.18
C LYS A 36 -7.80 -16.63 -13.27
N THR A 37 -7.15 -15.48 -13.29
CA THR A 37 -5.69 -15.36 -13.31
C THR A 37 -5.12 -15.46 -11.90
N PHE A 38 -4.04 -16.22 -11.76
CA PHE A 38 -3.26 -16.41 -10.53
C PHE A 38 -1.79 -16.16 -10.80
N VAL A 39 -1.12 -15.46 -9.89
CA VAL A 39 0.34 -15.36 -9.88
C VAL A 39 0.89 -16.61 -9.20
N VAL A 40 1.80 -17.31 -9.85
CA VAL A 40 2.45 -18.51 -9.35
C VAL A 40 3.93 -18.22 -9.21
N VAL A 41 4.47 -18.43 -8.01
CA VAL A 41 5.89 -18.32 -7.72
C VAL A 41 6.46 -19.73 -7.63
N ASN A 42 7.40 -20.06 -8.51
CA ASN A 42 8.03 -21.37 -8.56
C ASN A 42 9.42 -21.38 -7.89
N ASP A 43 10.10 -20.24 -7.83
CA ASP A 43 11.46 -20.15 -7.25
C ASP A 43 11.68 -18.81 -6.53
N TYR A 44 11.57 -18.86 -5.20
CA TYR A 44 11.79 -17.69 -4.34
C TYR A 44 13.27 -17.25 -4.27
N GLY A 45 14.22 -18.18 -4.44
CA GLY A 45 15.65 -17.87 -4.42
C GLY A 45 16.02 -16.96 -5.58
N LYS A 46 15.60 -17.33 -6.79
CA LYS A 46 15.83 -16.51 -7.98
C LYS A 46 15.10 -15.18 -7.96
N ILE A 47 13.91 -15.12 -7.35
CA ILE A 47 13.20 -13.84 -7.15
C ILE A 47 14.00 -12.91 -6.26
N ARG A 48 14.58 -13.42 -5.16
CA ARG A 48 15.43 -12.63 -4.26
C ARG A 48 16.65 -12.08 -4.99
N GLU A 49 17.30 -12.88 -5.83
CA GLU A 49 18.43 -12.42 -6.65
C GLU A 49 18.03 -11.29 -7.60
N ARG A 50 16.88 -11.42 -8.28
CA ARG A 50 16.34 -10.36 -9.15
C ARG A 50 15.97 -9.09 -8.41
N PHE A 51 15.47 -9.19 -7.18
CA PHE A 51 15.30 -8.02 -6.32
C PHE A 51 16.64 -7.33 -6.03
N GLY A 52 17.71 -8.10 -5.78
CA GLY A 52 19.06 -7.56 -5.61
C GLY A 52 19.56 -6.84 -6.86
N GLN A 53 19.36 -7.42 -8.04
CA GLN A 53 19.72 -6.80 -9.33
C GLN A 53 18.97 -5.48 -9.56
N LEU A 54 17.65 -5.49 -9.35
CA LEU A 54 16.82 -4.28 -9.48
C LEU A 54 17.21 -3.22 -8.45
N LEU A 55 17.46 -3.61 -7.20
CA LEU A 55 17.90 -2.70 -6.14
C LEU A 55 19.22 -2.03 -6.51
N SER A 56 20.19 -2.79 -7.01
CA SER A 56 21.47 -2.26 -7.49
C SER A 56 21.27 -1.23 -8.60
N GLU A 57 20.41 -1.51 -9.58
CA GLU A 57 20.15 -0.57 -10.68
C GLU A 57 19.40 0.68 -10.22
N ILE A 58 18.37 0.54 -9.37
CA ILE A 58 17.67 1.69 -8.78
C ILE A 58 18.64 2.55 -7.95
N GLN A 59 19.52 1.91 -7.18
CA GLN A 59 20.50 2.63 -6.37
C GLN A 59 21.52 3.37 -7.25
N ARG A 60 22.01 2.74 -8.34
CA ARG A 60 22.87 3.40 -9.34
C ARG A 60 22.16 4.63 -9.90
N ILE A 61 20.95 4.46 -10.43
CA ILE A 61 20.14 5.54 -11.01
C ILE A 61 20.01 6.72 -10.03
N LYS A 62 19.66 6.43 -8.77
CA LYS A 62 19.52 7.43 -7.72
C LYS A 62 20.84 8.13 -7.43
N SER A 63 21.92 7.37 -7.22
CA SER A 63 23.21 7.91 -6.80
C SER A 63 23.92 8.70 -7.91
N THR A 64 23.65 8.40 -9.18
CA THR A 64 24.26 9.11 -10.32
C THR A 64 23.35 10.17 -10.93
N GLY A 65 22.13 10.36 -10.41
CA GLY A 65 21.17 11.34 -10.95
C GLY A 65 20.67 11.01 -12.36
N ASP A 66 20.59 9.74 -12.73
CA ASP A 66 20.25 9.29 -14.09
C ASP A 66 18.73 9.38 -14.35
N TYR A 67 18.25 10.59 -14.59
CA TYR A 67 16.84 10.87 -14.83
C TYR A 67 16.25 10.08 -16.00
N HIS A 68 16.99 9.92 -17.10
CA HIS A 68 16.50 9.23 -18.28
C HIS A 68 16.29 7.73 -18.02
N ALA A 69 17.21 7.07 -17.31
CA ALA A 69 17.02 5.69 -16.89
C ALA A 69 15.83 5.56 -15.91
N ALA A 70 15.71 6.48 -14.94
CA ALA A 70 14.57 6.51 -14.02
C ALA A 70 13.23 6.59 -14.76
N LYS A 71 13.11 7.57 -15.68
CA LYS A 71 11.91 7.76 -16.51
C LYS A 71 11.61 6.50 -17.32
N LYS A 72 12.61 5.95 -18.01
CA LYS A 72 12.43 4.74 -18.82
C LYS A 72 11.92 3.57 -17.98
N MET A 73 12.49 3.34 -16.80
CA MET A 73 12.09 2.26 -15.91
C MET A 73 10.64 2.44 -15.42
N VAL A 74 10.27 3.65 -14.98
CA VAL A 74 8.91 3.96 -14.52
C VAL A 74 7.88 3.80 -15.64
N GLU A 75 8.11 4.41 -16.80
CA GLU A 75 7.15 4.37 -17.93
C GLU A 75 6.97 2.97 -18.50
N THR A 76 8.02 2.15 -18.43
CA THR A 76 8.00 0.76 -18.93
C THR A 76 7.22 -0.15 -17.99
N TYR A 77 7.47 -0.08 -16.68
CA TYR A 77 6.99 -1.09 -15.73
C TYR A 77 5.89 -0.61 -14.79
N ALA A 78 5.81 0.68 -14.49
CA ALA A 78 5.02 1.18 -13.36
C ALA A 78 3.65 1.76 -13.73
N VAL A 79 3.44 2.16 -14.98
CA VAL A 79 2.28 3.00 -15.38
C VAL A 79 1.14 2.19 -15.98
N LYS A 80 1.44 1.37 -16.99
CA LYS A 80 0.42 0.74 -17.84
C LYS A 80 -0.29 -0.39 -17.10
N VAL A 81 -1.62 -0.37 -17.16
CA VAL A 81 -2.49 -1.42 -16.62
C VAL A 81 -3.06 -2.24 -17.77
N ASP A 82 -3.05 -3.57 -17.64
CA ASP A 82 -3.73 -4.47 -18.58
C ASP A 82 -5.25 -4.36 -18.37
N PRO A 83 -6.03 -3.86 -19.36
CA PRO A 83 -7.46 -3.65 -19.19
C PRO A 83 -8.26 -4.94 -18.94
N ALA A 84 -7.84 -6.07 -19.53
CA ALA A 84 -8.54 -7.34 -19.38
C ALA A 84 -8.33 -7.91 -17.98
N LEU A 85 -7.08 -7.94 -17.50
CA LEU A 85 -6.75 -8.37 -16.15
C LEU A 85 -7.38 -7.44 -15.10
N HIS A 86 -7.39 -6.13 -15.35
CA HIS A 86 -8.00 -5.17 -14.44
C HIS A 86 -9.51 -5.40 -14.29
N LYS A 87 -10.22 -5.61 -15.40
CA LYS A 87 -11.66 -5.94 -15.38
C LYS A 87 -11.93 -7.25 -14.64
N GLU A 88 -11.11 -8.27 -14.86
CA GLU A 88 -11.21 -9.56 -14.16
C GLU A 88 -11.06 -9.39 -12.63
N VAL A 89 -10.02 -8.67 -12.19
CA VAL A 89 -9.74 -8.46 -10.76
C VAL A 89 -10.84 -7.64 -10.09
N LEU A 90 -11.35 -6.59 -10.75
CA LEU A 90 -12.47 -5.80 -10.22
C LEU A 90 -13.72 -6.67 -9.98
N ALA A 91 -14.13 -7.46 -10.98
CA ALA A 91 -15.30 -8.32 -10.85
C ALA A 91 -15.15 -9.36 -9.71
N ARG A 92 -13.94 -9.91 -9.53
CA ARG A 92 -13.64 -10.85 -8.44
C ARG A 92 -13.64 -10.16 -7.06
N TYR A 93 -13.15 -8.92 -6.99
CA TYR A 93 -13.02 -8.18 -5.74
C TYR A 93 -14.38 -7.62 -5.27
N GLU A 94 -15.24 -7.17 -6.19
CA GLU A 94 -16.59 -6.69 -5.89
C GLU A 94 -17.42 -7.74 -5.14
N ALA A 95 -17.29 -9.02 -5.50
CA ALA A 95 -17.98 -10.12 -4.83
C ALA A 95 -17.61 -10.29 -3.35
N LEU A 96 -16.52 -9.69 -2.87
CA LEU A 96 -16.09 -9.76 -1.48
C LEU A 96 -16.72 -8.67 -0.59
N ASN A 97 -17.35 -7.65 -1.18
CA ASN A 97 -17.92 -6.50 -0.47
C ASN A 97 -16.93 -5.81 0.50
N LEU A 98 -15.68 -5.63 0.06
CA LEU A 98 -14.60 -5.06 0.88
C LEU A 98 -14.26 -3.62 0.45
N ALA A 99 -14.29 -2.69 1.41
CA ALA A 99 -13.80 -1.34 1.18
C ALA A 99 -12.28 -1.35 0.84
N PRO A 100 -11.84 -0.67 -0.24
CA PRO A 100 -10.44 -0.69 -0.70
C PRO A 100 -9.50 0.19 0.14
N TYR A 101 -10.05 1.16 0.88
CA TYR A 101 -9.30 2.03 1.78
C TYR A 101 -9.65 1.70 3.23
N LYS A 102 -8.66 1.81 4.11
CA LYS A 102 -8.81 1.57 5.54
C LYS A 102 -8.51 2.87 6.29
N GLY A 103 -9.30 3.11 7.34
CA GLY A 103 -9.04 4.16 8.32
C GLY A 103 -9.02 3.53 9.71
N PHE A 104 -8.44 4.26 10.67
CA PHE A 104 -8.38 3.84 12.06
C PHE A 104 -9.04 4.90 12.95
N VAL A 105 -9.68 4.43 14.02
CA VAL A 105 -10.20 5.25 15.10
C VAL A 105 -9.21 5.13 16.25
N ASN A 106 -8.85 6.26 16.87
CA ASN A 106 -7.93 6.27 17.99
C ASN A 106 -8.57 5.68 19.26
N PRO A 107 -7.80 5.15 20.21
CA PRO A 107 -8.31 4.84 21.53
C PRO A 107 -8.59 6.11 22.35
N VAL A 108 -9.34 5.94 23.44
CA VAL A 108 -9.59 7.01 24.43
C VAL A 108 -8.71 6.78 25.64
N TYR A 109 -7.81 7.73 25.91
CA TYR A 109 -7.03 7.79 27.14
C TYR A 109 -7.75 8.61 28.21
N LYS A 110 -7.76 8.15 29.46
CA LYS A 110 -8.28 8.88 30.62
C LYS A 110 -7.29 8.84 31.77
N LEU A 111 -7.02 10.01 32.36
CA LEU A 111 -6.26 10.12 33.60
C LEU A 111 -7.12 9.65 34.78
N VAL A 112 -6.55 8.82 35.65
CA VAL A 112 -7.11 8.49 36.96
C VAL A 112 -6.33 9.28 38.01
N THR A 113 -7.04 9.98 38.88
CA THR A 113 -6.44 10.83 39.92
C THR A 113 -6.92 10.43 41.30
N ASP A 114 -6.06 10.57 42.30
CA ASP A 114 -6.48 10.50 43.70
C ASP A 114 -7.31 11.74 44.10
N LYS A 115 -7.80 11.75 45.34
CA LYS A 115 -8.60 12.86 45.90
C LYS A 115 -7.87 14.21 45.95
N ASN A 116 -6.54 14.20 45.85
CA ASN A 116 -5.70 15.39 45.86
C ASN A 116 -5.33 15.85 44.44
N GLY A 117 -5.86 15.20 43.40
CA GLY A 117 -5.58 15.50 41.99
C GLY A 117 -4.25 14.94 41.49
N LYS A 118 -3.54 14.13 42.28
CA LYS A 118 -2.31 13.46 41.83
C LYS A 118 -2.71 12.30 40.91
N VAL A 119 -2.12 12.25 39.72
CA VAL A 119 -2.32 11.14 38.77
C VAL A 119 -1.81 9.84 39.40
N THR A 120 -2.66 8.83 39.41
CA THR A 120 -2.36 7.48 39.90
C THR A 120 -2.28 6.46 38.77
N ASP A 121 -2.97 6.69 37.65
CA ASP A 121 -2.97 5.79 36.49
C ASP A 121 -3.42 6.51 35.20
N VAL A 122 -3.22 5.86 34.05
CA VAL A 122 -3.77 6.24 32.75
C VAL A 122 -4.43 5.05 32.09
N THR A 123 -5.75 5.06 32.00
CA THR A 123 -6.53 3.98 31.38
C THR A 123 -6.72 4.21 29.88
N ILE A 124 -6.82 3.12 29.12
CA ILE A 124 -7.11 3.10 27.68
C ILE A 124 -8.43 2.37 27.41
N SER A 125 -9.26 2.89 26.50
CA SER A 125 -10.49 2.24 26.02
C SER A 125 -10.57 2.28 24.49
N TYR A 126 -11.24 1.26 23.92
CA TYR A 126 -11.46 1.07 22.49
C TYR A 126 -12.97 1.06 22.15
N ASP A 127 -13.81 1.54 23.05
CA ASP A 127 -15.28 1.42 22.94
C ASP A 127 -15.90 2.54 22.09
N GLU A 128 -15.12 3.55 21.69
CA GLU A 128 -15.61 4.69 20.92
C GLU A 128 -15.59 4.40 19.41
N ASN A 129 -16.69 4.72 18.72
CA ASN A 129 -16.80 4.55 17.27
C ASN A 129 -16.33 5.79 16.48
N TYR A 130 -16.30 5.67 15.15
CA TYR A 130 -15.86 6.75 14.25
C TYR A 130 -16.66 8.05 14.41
N VAL A 131 -17.98 7.96 14.52
CA VAL A 131 -18.86 9.15 14.59
C VAL A 131 -18.65 9.86 15.93
N GLU A 132 -18.66 9.10 17.02
CA GLU A 132 -18.44 9.62 18.37
C GLU A 132 -17.08 10.31 18.50
N GLN A 133 -16.03 9.67 17.98
CA GLN A 133 -14.68 10.22 18.01
C GLN A 133 -14.57 11.55 17.28
N ASN A 134 -15.09 11.61 16.04
CA ASN A 134 -15.02 12.84 15.25
C ASN A 134 -15.81 13.96 15.92
N LEU A 135 -17.01 13.68 16.45
CA LEU A 135 -17.80 14.68 17.19
C LEU A 135 -17.09 15.15 18.46
N ARG A 136 -16.47 14.24 19.23
CA ARG A 136 -15.69 14.59 20.42
C ARG A 136 -14.47 15.45 20.05
N TYR A 137 -13.76 15.11 18.98
CA TYR A 137 -12.62 15.88 18.48
C TYR A 137 -13.02 17.28 18.04
N SER A 138 -14.05 17.40 17.22
CA SER A 138 -14.58 18.70 16.80
C SER A 138 -15.04 19.55 17.98
N LYS A 139 -15.66 18.96 19.01
CA LYS A 139 -16.16 19.70 20.17
C LYS A 139 -15.06 20.12 21.17
N ARG A 140 -14.06 19.26 21.42
CA ARG A 140 -13.09 19.46 22.52
C ARG A 140 -11.71 19.89 22.07
N TYR A 141 -11.31 19.61 20.83
CA TYR A 141 -9.94 19.79 20.35
C TYR A 141 -9.85 20.68 19.09
N SER A 142 -10.97 21.21 18.60
CA SER A 142 -10.99 22.17 17.48
C SER A 142 -10.76 23.60 17.99
N VAL A 143 -9.49 23.97 18.20
CA VAL A 143 -9.12 25.28 18.79
C VAL A 143 -8.84 26.38 17.75
N LEU A 144 -8.80 26.05 16.46
CA LEU A 144 -8.60 27.03 15.39
C LEU A 144 -9.91 27.78 15.09
N PRO A 145 -9.86 29.09 14.78
CA PRO A 145 -11.03 29.82 14.30
C PRO A 145 -11.46 29.29 12.93
N LEU A 146 -12.72 29.57 12.57
CA LEU A 146 -13.27 29.20 11.26
C LEU A 146 -12.52 29.85 10.08
N TRP A 147 -11.88 30.99 10.31
CA TRP A 147 -11.14 31.76 9.31
C TRP A 147 -9.73 32.01 9.85
N ASN A 148 -8.71 31.53 9.11
CA ASN A 148 -7.29 31.69 9.41
C ASN A 148 -6.60 32.37 8.23
#